data_AF-A0A1T5F9P9-F1
#
_entry.id   AF-A0A1T5F9P9-F1
#
_cell.length_a   1.000
_cell.length_b   1.000
_cell.length_c   1.000
_cell.angle_alpha   90.00
_cell.angle_beta   90.00
_cell.angle_gamma   90.00
#
_symmetry.space_group_name_H-M   'P 1'
#
loop_
_entity.id
_entity.type
_entity.pdbx_description
1 polymer ?
#
loop_
_entity_poly.entity_id
_entity_poly.type
_entity_poly.pdbx_seq_one_letter_code
_entity_poly.pdbx_strand_id
1 'polypeptide(L)'
;MEGNQGSDVVPADWAPAMTAAVADLATLLAGLPAPDSAAALIDEIRELEDLKSAMAARQARHAVALDLSQRRAQAAAGVPAEKLGAGVGAQITLARRESPARGGRLLGLAKALVTEMPHTLTALQTGQLNEWRATLLVRETSCLAAADRAAVDAELAADTGTFAGAGDRSL
;
A
#
# COMPACT_ATOMS: atom_id res chain seq x y z
N MET A 1 -5.89 -61.07 -5.22
CA MET A 1 -4.89 -60.18 -5.86
C MET A 1 -5.41 -58.78 -5.67
N GLU A 2 -5.08 -58.18 -4.53
CA GLU A 2 -3.93 -57.25 -4.40
C GLU A 2 -4.33 -55.94 -5.09
N GLY A 3 -4.80 -54.93 -4.36
CA GLY A 3 -3.99 -54.22 -3.38
C GLY A 3 -3.42 -52.99 -4.08
N ASN A 4 -4.17 -51.89 -4.09
CA ASN A 4 -3.63 -50.59 -4.44
C ASN A 4 -4.00 -49.58 -3.33
N GLN A 5 -3.39 -49.79 -2.17
CA GLN A 5 -3.11 -48.70 -1.25
C GLN A 5 -1.88 -47.98 -1.80
N GLY A 6 -2.04 -46.73 -2.22
CA GLY A 6 -0.95 -45.97 -2.81
C GLY A 6 -1.21 -44.49 -2.79
N SER A 7 -0.72 -43.86 -1.73
CA SER A 7 -0.22 -42.48 -1.73
C SER A 7 -1.26 -41.35 -1.73
N ASP A 8 -1.96 -41.24 -0.61
CA ASP A 8 -2.40 -39.94 -0.07
C ASP A 8 -1.14 -39.20 0.43
N VAL A 9 -0.49 -38.45 -0.46
CA VAL A 9 0.53 -37.46 -0.07
C VAL A 9 -0.12 -36.11 -0.26
N VAL A 10 -0.74 -35.63 0.81
CA VAL A 10 -0.93 -34.20 1.02
C VAL A 10 0.43 -33.65 1.45
N PRO A 11 1.08 -32.76 0.68
CA PRO A 11 2.20 -32.02 1.23
C PRO A 11 1.62 -31.11 2.31
N ALA A 12 1.90 -31.43 3.57
CA ALA A 12 1.71 -30.52 4.67
C ALA A 12 2.70 -29.37 4.50
N ASP A 13 2.29 -28.32 3.80
CA ASP A 13 2.90 -26.99 3.92
C ASP A 13 2.51 -26.42 5.29
N TRP A 14 3.14 -26.96 6.34
CA TRP A 14 3.14 -26.40 7.68
C TRP A 14 4.39 -25.54 7.86
N ALA A 15 4.73 -24.68 6.90
CA ALA A 15 5.48 -23.50 7.34
C ALA A 15 4.50 -22.75 8.26
N PRO A 16 4.74 -22.64 9.58
CA PRO A 16 3.90 -21.78 10.39
C PRO A 16 3.94 -20.42 9.71
N ALA A 17 2.77 -19.93 9.28
CA ALA A 17 2.64 -18.57 8.77
C ALA A 17 3.35 -17.70 9.80
N MET A 18 4.49 -17.13 9.42
CA MET A 18 5.35 -16.42 10.35
C MET A 18 4.47 -15.36 11.03
N THR A 19 4.16 -15.57 12.31
CA THR A 19 3.29 -14.68 13.08
C THR A 19 4.09 -13.44 13.46
N ALA A 20 4.62 -12.74 12.46
CA ALA A 20 5.29 -11.47 12.63
C ALA A 20 4.25 -10.36 12.51
N ALA A 21 4.15 -9.53 13.54
CA ALA A 21 3.39 -8.30 13.51
C ALA A 21 4.20 -7.21 12.79
N VAL A 22 3.52 -6.17 12.30
CA VAL A 22 4.20 -4.97 11.75
C VAL A 22 5.16 -4.34 12.77
N ALA A 23 4.90 -4.51 14.07
CA ALA A 23 5.77 -4.04 15.14
C ALA A 23 7.15 -4.73 15.16
N ASP A 24 7.22 -6.01 14.80
CA ASP A 24 8.46 -6.79 14.84
C ASP A 24 9.48 -6.30 13.79
N LEU A 25 9.00 -5.73 12.68
CA LEU A 25 9.84 -5.18 11.61
C LEU A 25 10.75 -4.07 12.12
N ALA A 26 10.24 -3.18 12.96
CA ALA A 26 11.04 -2.08 13.52
C ALA A 26 12.14 -2.59 14.45
N THR A 27 11.84 -3.60 15.27
CA THR A 27 12.82 -4.24 16.15
C THR A 27 13.89 -4.97 15.36
N LEU A 28 13.51 -5.69 14.30
CA LEU A 28 14.46 -6.38 13.42
C LEU A 28 15.41 -5.39 12.74
N LEU A 29 14.89 -4.31 12.16
CA LEU A 29 15.70 -3.26 11.52
C LEU A 29 16.69 -2.61 12.50
N ALA A 30 16.25 -2.32 13.73
CA ALA A 30 17.10 -1.72 14.75
C ALA A 30 18.24 -2.64 15.22
N GLY A 31 18.12 -3.95 15.01
CA GLY A 31 19.12 -4.95 15.38
C GLY A 31 20.10 -5.32 14.25
N LEU A 32 19.93 -4.79 13.03
CA LEU A 32 20.84 -5.08 11.92
C LEU A 32 22.20 -4.41 12.13
N PRO A 33 23.32 -5.11 11.87
CA PRO A 33 24.63 -4.47 11.85
C PRO A 33 24.73 -3.52 10.67
N ALA A 34 25.44 -2.40 10.85
CA ALA A 34 25.69 -1.48 9.74
C ALA A 34 26.55 -2.17 8.64
N PRO A 35 26.24 -1.95 7.36
CA PRO A 35 27.08 -2.41 6.26
C PRO A 35 28.50 -1.82 6.35
N ASP A 36 29.48 -2.57 5.88
CA ASP A 36 30.91 -2.24 6.00
C ASP A 36 31.49 -1.48 4.79
N SER A 37 30.65 -1.15 3.80
CA SER A 37 31.07 -0.45 2.59
C SER A 37 30.05 0.58 2.10
N ALA A 38 30.52 1.59 1.38
CA ALA A 38 29.66 2.61 0.79
C ALA A 38 28.65 2.05 -0.23
N ALA A 39 29.05 1.03 -0.99
CA ALA A 39 28.15 0.36 -1.93
C ALA A 39 27.00 -0.35 -1.17
N ALA A 40 27.35 -1.14 -0.15
CA ALA A 40 26.35 -1.83 0.65
C ALA A 40 25.44 -0.87 1.44
N LEU A 41 25.95 0.30 1.86
CA LEU A 41 25.11 1.37 2.44
C LEU A 41 24.10 1.94 1.44
N ILE A 42 24.50 2.12 0.17
CA ILE A 42 23.58 2.59 -0.88
C ILE A 42 22.51 1.55 -1.17
N ASP A 43 22.90 0.27 -1.23
CA ASP A 43 21.97 -0.85 -1.43
C ASP A 43 20.96 -0.95 -0.27
N GLU A 44 21.42 -0.84 0.98
CA GLU A 44 20.53 -0.85 2.14
C GLU A 44 19.59 0.37 2.15
N ILE A 45 20.06 1.57 1.77
CA ILE A 45 19.18 2.74 1.62
C ILE A 45 18.07 2.48 0.59
N ARG A 46 18.38 1.78 -0.51
CA ARG A 46 17.39 1.40 -1.53
C ARG A 46 16.35 0.43 -0.97
N GLU A 47 16.80 -0.61 -0.28
CA GLU A 47 15.93 -1.60 0.36
C GLU A 47 15.00 -0.96 1.41
N LEU A 48 15.53 -0.01 2.19
CA LEU A 48 14.74 0.76 3.16
C LEU A 48 13.69 1.65 2.49
N GLU A 49 14.00 2.25 1.34
CA GLU A 49 13.03 3.02 0.55
C GLU A 49 11.92 2.13 -0.01
N ASP A 50 12.27 0.94 -0.50
CA ASP A 50 11.31 -0.05 -0.99
C ASP A 50 10.39 -0.53 0.14
N LEU A 51 10.94 -0.75 1.33
CA LEU A 51 10.16 -1.10 2.51
C LEU A 51 9.21 0.02 2.94
N LYS A 52 9.65 1.29 2.96
CA LYS A 52 8.77 2.43 3.23
C LYS A 52 7.62 2.51 2.22
N SER A 53 7.93 2.26 0.94
CA SER A 53 6.94 2.26 -0.14
C SER A 53 5.90 1.15 0.06
N ALA A 54 6.35 -0.06 0.40
CA ALA A 54 5.47 -1.18 0.75
C ALA A 54 4.58 -0.87 1.98
N MET A 55 5.14 -0.24 3.01
CA MET A 55 4.39 0.20 4.18
C MET A 55 3.32 1.24 3.81
N ALA A 56 3.64 2.21 2.95
CA ALA A 56 2.68 3.21 2.47
C ALA A 56 1.53 2.58 1.66
N ALA A 57 1.82 1.63 0.76
CA ALA A 57 0.79 0.87 0.04
C ALA A 57 -0.13 0.11 1.01
N ARG A 58 0.44 -0.52 2.04
CA ARG A 58 -0.34 -1.21 3.08
C ARG A 58 -1.22 -0.25 3.88
N GLN A 59 -0.70 0.92 4.25
CA GLN A 59 -1.47 1.98 4.91
C GLN A 59 -2.64 2.46 4.04
N ALA A 60 -2.46 2.64 2.74
CA ALA A 60 -3.53 3.01 1.82
C ALA A 60 -4.67 1.97 1.81
N ARG A 61 -4.33 0.68 1.69
CA ARG A 61 -5.33 -0.41 1.77
C ARG A 61 -6.08 -0.42 3.10
N HIS A 62 -5.37 -0.27 4.21
CA HIS A 62 -5.99 -0.24 5.54
C HIS A 62 -6.86 1.00 5.76
N ALA A 63 -6.50 2.16 5.21
CA ALA A 63 -7.33 3.36 5.25
C ALA A 63 -8.68 3.14 4.54
N VAL A 64 -8.67 2.50 3.36
CA VAL A 64 -9.90 2.17 2.63
C VAL A 64 -10.73 1.11 3.35
N ALA A 65 -10.08 0.06 3.86
CA ALA A 65 -10.78 -0.96 4.64
C ALA A 65 -11.44 -0.39 5.91
N LEU A 66 -10.77 0.54 6.60
CA LEU A 66 -11.31 1.25 7.75
C LEU A 66 -12.50 2.14 7.36
N ASP A 67 -12.41 2.92 6.27
CA ASP A 67 -13.53 3.74 5.76
C ASP A 67 -14.76 2.87 5.47
N LEU A 68 -14.58 1.76 4.76
CA LEU A 68 -15.67 0.83 4.44
C LEU A 68 -16.26 0.16 5.68
N SER A 69 -15.43 -0.22 6.65
CA SER A 69 -15.91 -0.82 7.91
C SER A 69 -16.71 0.20 8.73
N GLN A 70 -16.17 1.41 8.89
CA GLN A 70 -16.80 2.47 9.68
C GLN A 70 -18.13 2.91 9.07
N ARG A 71 -18.19 3.07 7.74
CA ARG A 71 -19.43 3.40 7.02
C ARG A 71 -20.50 2.33 7.23
N ARG A 72 -20.14 1.04 7.14
CA ARG A 72 -21.07 -0.07 7.39
C ARG A 72 -21.60 -0.06 8.83
N ALA A 73 -20.73 0.13 9.81
CA ALA A 73 -21.13 0.20 11.22
C ALA A 73 -22.05 1.40 11.49
N GLN A 74 -21.73 2.57 10.93
CA GLN A 74 -22.55 3.78 11.06
C GLN A 74 -23.92 3.63 10.40
N ALA A 75 -23.98 3.04 9.20
CA ALA A 75 -25.25 2.77 8.52
C ALA A 75 -26.13 1.81 9.34
N ALA A 76 -25.54 0.74 9.88
CA ALA A 76 -26.26 -0.20 10.76
C ALA A 76 -26.77 0.48 12.05
N ALA A 77 -26.08 1.52 12.53
CA ALA A 77 -26.49 2.34 13.67
C ALA A 77 -27.49 3.46 13.31
N GLY A 78 -27.97 3.52 12.06
CA GLY A 78 -28.95 4.52 11.61
C GLY A 78 -28.39 5.93 11.43
N VAL A 79 -27.07 6.08 11.29
CA VAL A 79 -26.44 7.37 10.98
C VAL A 79 -26.91 7.82 9.58
N PRO A 80 -27.31 9.10 9.40
CA PRO A 80 -27.70 9.63 8.09
C PRO A 80 -26.62 9.42 7.01
N ALA A 81 -27.05 9.16 5.78
CA ALA A 81 -26.17 8.79 4.67
C ALA A 81 -25.06 9.82 4.42
N GLU A 82 -25.38 11.11 4.57
CA GLU A 82 -24.45 12.24 4.40
C GLU A 82 -23.37 12.32 5.49
N LYS A 83 -23.57 11.65 6.64
CA LYS A 83 -22.62 11.59 7.75
C LYS A 83 -21.78 10.32 7.78
N LEU A 84 -22.01 9.37 6.86
CA LEU A 84 -21.23 8.14 6.79
C LEU A 84 -19.77 8.43 6.42
N GLY A 85 -18.85 7.83 7.18
CA GLY A 85 -17.41 8.04 7.08
C GLY A 85 -16.91 9.30 7.79
N ALA A 86 -17.79 10.10 8.42
CA ALA A 86 -17.37 11.24 9.22
C ALA A 86 -16.40 10.79 10.33
N GLY A 87 -15.27 11.50 10.45
CA GLY A 87 -14.22 11.22 11.44
C GLY A 87 -13.16 10.18 11.01
N VAL A 88 -13.36 9.39 9.94
CA VAL A 88 -12.38 8.38 9.51
C VAL A 88 -11.03 9.02 9.15
N GLY A 89 -11.05 10.13 8.39
CA GLY A 89 -9.84 10.86 8.05
C GLY A 89 -9.05 11.34 9.27
N ALA A 90 -9.75 11.74 10.34
CA ALA A 90 -9.11 12.17 11.59
C ALA A 90 -8.45 11.01 12.34
N GLN A 91 -9.10 9.83 12.36
CA GLN A 91 -8.53 8.60 12.92
C GLN A 91 -7.24 8.21 12.18
N ILE A 92 -7.26 8.28 10.84
CA ILE A 92 -6.10 7.98 10.00
C ILE A 92 -4.95 8.95 10.28
N THR A 93 -5.21 10.26 10.32
CA THR A 93 -4.14 11.25 10.61
C THR A 93 -3.58 11.08 12.00
N LEU A 94 -4.41 10.77 13.00
CA LEU A 94 -3.94 10.50 14.35
C LEU A 94 -3.01 9.29 14.37
N ALA A 95 -3.40 8.19 13.73
CA ALA A 95 -2.56 6.99 13.63
C ALA A 95 -1.24 7.24 12.87
N ARG A 96 -1.27 8.11 11.85
CA ARG A 96 -0.08 8.50 11.06
C ARG A 96 0.75 9.61 11.70
N ARG A 97 0.33 10.20 12.83
CA ARG A 97 0.93 11.39 13.46
C ARG A 97 1.01 12.60 12.51
N GLU A 98 -0.03 12.76 11.72
CA GLU A 98 -0.18 13.81 10.72
C GLU A 98 -1.15 14.89 11.18
N SER A 99 -1.03 16.10 10.60
CA SER A 99 -1.98 17.18 10.86
C SER A 99 -3.41 16.73 10.50
N PRO A 100 -4.43 16.98 11.35
CA PRO A 100 -5.83 16.65 11.05
C PRO A 100 -6.33 17.25 9.73
N ALA A 101 -5.79 18.41 9.32
CA ALA A 101 -6.10 19.06 8.05
C ALA A 101 -5.76 18.19 6.82
N ARG A 102 -4.88 17.18 6.97
CA ARG A 102 -4.50 16.25 5.90
C ARG A 102 -5.43 15.05 5.76
N GLY A 103 -6.42 14.87 6.65
CA GLY A 103 -7.24 13.66 6.70
C GLY A 103 -8.00 13.36 5.40
N GLY A 104 -8.64 14.38 4.83
CA GLY A 104 -9.32 14.26 3.54
C GLY A 104 -8.37 13.91 2.40
N ARG A 105 -7.17 14.52 2.38
CA ARG A 105 -6.15 14.26 1.35
C ARG A 105 -5.60 12.84 1.44
N LEU A 106 -5.24 12.36 2.64
CA LEU A 106 -4.69 11.01 2.83
C LEU A 106 -5.72 9.93 2.51
N LEU A 107 -6.96 10.10 2.97
CA LEU A 107 -8.03 9.15 2.67
C LEU A 107 -8.42 9.21 1.18
N GLY A 108 -8.45 10.39 0.57
CA GLY A 108 -8.69 10.55 -0.87
C GLY A 108 -7.62 9.87 -1.72
N LEU A 109 -6.34 10.08 -1.40
CA LEU A 109 -5.21 9.41 -2.03
C LEU A 109 -5.34 7.89 -1.93
N ALA A 110 -5.61 7.38 -0.72
CA ALA A 110 -5.77 5.95 -0.48
C ALA A 110 -6.91 5.35 -1.31
N LYS A 111 -8.05 6.04 -1.41
CA LYS A 111 -9.19 5.59 -2.23
C LYS A 111 -8.82 5.56 -3.70
N ALA A 112 -8.25 6.64 -4.25
CA ALA A 112 -7.83 6.66 -5.65
C ALA A 112 -6.87 5.51 -5.98
N LEU A 113 -5.83 5.28 -5.17
CA LEU A 113 -4.90 4.17 -5.38
C LEU A 113 -5.56 2.79 -5.34
N VAL A 114 -6.49 2.57 -4.40
CA VAL A 114 -7.10 1.24 -4.21
C VAL A 114 -8.20 0.96 -5.23
N THR A 115 -8.99 1.97 -5.62
CA THR A 115 -10.20 1.76 -6.44
C THR A 115 -10.05 2.17 -7.89
N GLU A 116 -9.10 3.06 -8.21
CA GLU A 116 -8.96 3.64 -9.54
C GLU A 116 -7.57 3.39 -10.14
N MET A 117 -6.53 3.26 -9.31
CA MET A 117 -5.13 3.13 -9.77
C MET A 117 -4.39 1.91 -9.17
N PRO A 118 -4.89 0.67 -9.36
CA PRO A 118 -4.30 -0.53 -8.77
C PRO A 118 -2.88 -0.85 -9.25
N HIS A 119 -2.48 -0.45 -10.46
CA HIS A 119 -1.13 -0.64 -10.96
C HIS A 119 -0.15 0.32 -10.27
N THR A 120 -0.52 1.59 -10.09
CA THR A 120 0.24 2.55 -9.28
C THR A 120 0.38 2.06 -7.83
N LEU A 121 -0.68 1.50 -7.24
CA LEU A 121 -0.61 0.89 -5.92
C LEU A 121 0.35 -0.31 -5.88
N THR A 122 0.41 -1.10 -6.95
CA THR A 122 1.31 -2.24 -7.08
C THR A 122 2.76 -1.77 -7.20
N ALA A 123 3.03 -0.76 -8.03
CA ALA A 123 4.34 -0.15 -8.18
C ALA A 123 4.84 0.47 -6.86
N LEU A 124 3.95 1.09 -6.08
CA LEU A 124 4.25 1.55 -4.72
C LEU A 124 4.56 0.37 -3.79
N GLN A 125 3.78 -0.71 -3.85
CA GLN A 125 4.01 -1.89 -3.01
C GLN A 125 5.35 -2.57 -3.30
N THR A 126 5.78 -2.61 -4.56
CA THR A 126 7.03 -3.26 -4.97
C THR A 126 8.24 -2.32 -4.95
N GLY A 127 8.08 -1.08 -4.47
CA GLY A 127 9.16 -0.10 -4.38
C GLY A 127 9.52 0.59 -5.70
N GLN A 128 8.91 0.21 -6.83
CA GLN A 128 9.13 0.90 -8.12
C GLN A 128 8.78 2.39 -8.02
N LEU A 129 7.78 2.72 -7.21
CA LEU A 129 7.42 4.07 -6.81
C LEU A 129 7.59 4.25 -5.31
N ASN A 130 7.98 5.46 -4.90
CA ASN A 130 7.83 5.90 -3.51
C ASN A 130 6.48 6.61 -3.29
N GLU A 131 6.13 6.84 -2.02
CA GLU A 131 4.84 7.46 -1.64
C GLU A 131 4.65 8.85 -2.28
N TRP A 132 5.74 9.62 -2.41
CA TRP A 132 5.68 10.95 -3.01
C TRP A 132 5.28 10.89 -4.50
N ARG A 133 5.90 10.00 -5.28
CA ARG A 133 5.58 9.83 -6.71
C ARG A 133 4.19 9.27 -6.94
N ALA A 134 3.77 8.29 -6.14
CA ALA A 134 2.38 7.82 -6.17
C ALA A 134 1.39 8.95 -5.86
N THR A 135 1.74 9.86 -4.93
CA THR A 135 0.93 11.05 -4.62
C THR A 135 0.86 12.01 -5.80
N LEU A 136 1.95 12.21 -6.54
CA LEU A 136 1.97 13.05 -7.73
C LEU A 136 1.06 12.48 -8.82
N LEU A 137 1.17 11.19 -9.15
CA LEU A 137 0.34 10.56 -10.17
C LEU A 137 -1.16 10.73 -9.88
N VAL A 138 -1.59 10.48 -8.64
CA VAL A 138 -3.00 10.67 -8.24
C VAL A 138 -3.40 12.14 -8.28
N ARG A 139 -2.49 13.06 -7.95
CA ARG A 139 -2.77 14.49 -7.98
C ARG A 139 -2.91 15.01 -9.42
N GLU A 140 -2.00 14.65 -10.31
CA GLU A 140 -2.01 15.13 -11.69
C GLU A 140 -3.20 14.55 -12.48
N THR A 141 -3.65 13.35 -12.12
CA THR A 141 -4.87 12.74 -12.68
C THR A 141 -6.15 13.12 -11.92
N SER A 142 -6.09 14.02 -10.94
CA SER A 142 -7.24 14.34 -10.08
C SER A 142 -8.41 15.02 -10.82
N CYS A 143 -8.13 15.69 -11.93
CA CYS A 143 -9.12 16.34 -12.78
C CYS A 143 -9.88 15.37 -13.70
N LEU A 144 -9.39 14.14 -13.86
CA LEU A 144 -9.99 13.12 -14.73
C LEU A 144 -11.15 12.40 -14.03
N ALA A 145 -12.07 11.86 -14.84
CA ALA A 145 -13.06 10.90 -14.35
C ALA A 145 -12.36 9.60 -13.91
N ALA A 146 -13.01 8.84 -13.02
CA ALA A 146 -12.43 7.60 -12.48
C ALA A 146 -12.08 6.57 -13.58
N ALA A 147 -12.90 6.47 -14.63
CA ALA A 147 -12.64 5.56 -15.75
C ALA A 147 -11.40 5.99 -16.57
N ASP A 148 -11.26 7.30 -16.84
CA ASP A 148 -10.11 7.84 -17.57
C ASP A 148 -8.83 7.72 -16.74
N ARG A 149 -8.92 7.94 -15.43
CA ARG A 149 -7.80 7.73 -14.50
C ARG A 149 -7.35 6.27 -14.46
N ALA A 150 -8.29 5.32 -14.48
CA ALA A 150 -7.98 3.90 -14.55
C ALA A 150 -7.31 3.52 -15.89
N ALA A 151 -7.69 4.17 -17.00
CA ALA A 151 -7.00 4.00 -18.27
C ALA A 151 -5.55 4.50 -18.20
N VAL A 152 -5.31 5.69 -17.62
CA VAL A 152 -3.95 6.21 -17.38
C VAL A 152 -3.13 5.24 -16.51
N ASP A 153 -3.72 4.70 -15.44
CA ASP A 153 -3.04 3.73 -14.57
C ASP A 153 -2.63 2.45 -15.31
N ALA A 154 -3.48 1.95 -16.21
CA ALA A 154 -3.18 0.80 -17.05
C ALA A 154 -2.07 1.08 -18.08
N GLU A 155 -2.05 2.27 -18.68
CA GLU A 155 -0.99 2.69 -19.61
C GLU A 155 0.37 2.81 -18.91
N LEU A 156 0.40 3.40 -17.71
CA LEU A 156 1.61 3.49 -16.88
C LEU A 156 2.19 2.12 -16.51
N ALA A 157 1.33 1.10 -16.39
CA ALA A 157 1.76 -0.27 -16.09
C ALA A 157 2.38 -0.99 -17.29
N ALA A 158 1.94 -0.67 -18.51
CA ALA A 158 2.40 -1.30 -19.74
C ALA A 158 3.83 -0.87 -20.12
N ASP A 159 4.23 0.33 -19.71
CA ASP A 159 5.60 0.81 -19.86
C ASP A 159 6.44 0.38 -18.64
N THR A 160 6.90 -0.87 -18.69
CA THR A 160 7.70 -1.54 -17.63
C THR A 160 8.98 -0.78 -17.20
N GLY A 161 9.32 0.34 -17.85
CA GLY A 161 10.45 1.20 -17.52
C GLY A 161 10.11 2.62 -17.04
N THR A 162 8.85 3.08 -17.07
CA THR A 162 8.51 4.49 -16.76
C THR A 162 9.07 4.95 -15.40
N PHE A 163 9.11 4.04 -14.42
CA PHE A 163 9.53 4.35 -13.06
C PHE A 163 11.00 4.02 -12.76
N ALA A 164 11.68 3.30 -13.66
CA ALA A 164 13.09 2.95 -13.51
C ALA A 164 13.98 4.12 -13.93
N GLY A 165 14.61 4.80 -12.97
CA GLY A 165 15.59 5.87 -13.24
C GLY A 165 15.01 7.23 -13.66
N ALA A 166 13.68 7.36 -13.77
CA ALA A 166 13.03 8.65 -13.98
C ALA A 166 13.17 9.53 -12.73
N GLY A 167 13.53 10.80 -12.90
CA GLY A 167 13.49 11.84 -11.86
C GLY A 167 12.07 12.39 -11.68
N ASP A 168 11.84 13.22 -10.67
CA ASP A 168 10.51 13.77 -10.36
C ASP A 168 9.94 14.69 -11.46
N ARG A 169 10.79 15.15 -12.41
CA ARG A 169 10.38 15.94 -13.58
C ARG A 169 9.90 15.12 -14.77
N SER A 170 10.01 13.80 -14.70
CA SER A 170 9.67 12.87 -15.78
C SER A 170 8.33 12.16 -15.55
N LEU A 171 7.59 12.58 -14.52
CA LEU A 171 6.23 12.11 -14.18
C LEU A 171 5.19 13.18 -14.51
#